data_AF-A0A068WWK3-F1
#
_entry.id   AF-A0A068WWK3-F1
#
_cell.length_a   1.000
_cell.length_b   1.000
_cell.length_c   1.000
_cell.angle_alpha   90.00
_cell.angle_beta   90.00
_cell.angle_gamma   90.00
#
_symmetry.space_group_name_H-M   'P 1'
#
loop_
_entity.id
_entity.type
_entity.pdbx_description
1 polymer ?
#
loop_
_entity_poly.entity_id
_entity_poly.type
_entity_poly.pdbx_seq_one_letter_code
_entity_poly.pdbx_strand_id
1 'polypeptide(L)'
;MLRSTFFLVIVAYCSGADPVLWGSRIVGTPAGPSPPMYFRHPKEAAIFVIIDGLMSPIKIENGTCYLGDKVWGSPCQRYKESSNITLKDVSLQEALQIWVEYLPISTAFFVPNCTTQTSKEDEFDWKTSFPLSRFGKGQSNVEVALAVRGANSRGLSSLHQNGNTWKDEKSNLRTFVLNITQNTITSIGWYTSTRRMTVNIDWTQDEYWGEMTTTSSGPEVKHTSTILVALLSMLMLMRALAG
;
A
#
# COMPACT_ATOMS: atom_id res chain seq x y z
N MET A 1 25.01 32.95 20.81
CA MET A 1 24.60 31.54 21.00
C MET A 1 23.70 31.04 19.86
N LEU A 2 24.08 31.30 18.59
CA LEU A 2 23.24 31.03 17.40
C LEU A 2 23.96 30.16 16.36
N ARG A 3 25.03 29.45 16.76
CA ARG A 3 25.82 28.57 15.89
C ARG A 3 25.66 27.08 16.19
N SER A 4 25.19 26.71 17.40
CA SER A 4 25.05 25.31 17.80
C SER A 4 23.71 24.68 17.42
N THR A 5 22.65 25.48 17.19
CA THR A 5 21.32 24.95 16.83
C THR A 5 21.23 24.54 15.35
N PHE A 6 22.03 25.15 14.47
CA PHE A 6 22.04 24.81 13.04
C PHE A 6 22.68 23.45 12.75
N PHE A 7 23.65 23.01 13.57
CA PHE A 7 24.29 21.71 13.40
C PHE A 7 23.39 20.54 13.82
N LEU A 8 22.52 20.72 14.82
CA LEU A 8 21.59 19.66 15.25
C LEU A 8 20.46 19.41 14.24
N VAL A 9 20.00 20.44 13.52
CA VAL A 9 18.98 20.29 12.48
C VAL A 9 19.53 19.56 11.25
N ILE A 10 20.80 19.80 10.88
CA ILE A 10 21.43 19.13 9.74
C ILE A 10 21.74 17.66 10.04
N VAL A 11 22.15 17.32 11.27
CA VAL A 11 22.42 15.91 11.65
C VAL A 11 21.13 15.10 11.73
N ALA A 12 20.00 15.69 12.13
CA ALA A 12 18.69 15.01 12.10
C ALA A 12 18.16 14.80 10.66
N TYR A 13 18.53 15.67 9.73
CA TYR A 13 18.09 15.62 8.33
C TYR A 13 18.88 14.63 7.46
N CYS A 14 20.05 14.17 7.92
CA CYS A 14 20.92 13.25 7.16
C CYS A 14 20.83 11.77 7.60
N SER A 15 19.99 11.42 8.57
CA SER A 15 19.82 10.03 9.05
C SER A 15 18.45 9.42 8.78
N GLY A 16 17.48 10.18 8.27
CA GLY A 16 16.16 9.67 7.93
C GLY A 16 16.18 9.05 6.54
N ALA A 17 16.55 7.77 6.43
CA ALA A 17 16.10 7.00 5.26
C ALA A 17 14.58 7.15 5.19
N ASP A 18 14.04 7.52 4.03
CA ASP A 18 12.58 7.60 3.83
C ASP A 18 11.94 6.33 4.41
N PRO A 19 10.89 6.45 5.24
CA PRO A 19 10.32 5.31 5.91
C PRO A 19 9.88 4.29 4.86
N VAL A 20 10.47 3.10 4.94
CA VAL A 20 10.17 2.00 4.03
C VAL A 20 8.70 1.65 4.19
N LEU A 21 7.93 1.83 3.12
CA LEU A 21 6.54 1.39 3.05
C LEU A 21 6.50 -0.14 3.06
N TRP A 22 5.91 -0.74 4.08
CA TRP A 22 5.73 -2.18 4.21
C TRP A 22 4.34 -2.62 3.77
N GLY A 23 4.27 -3.81 3.16
CA GLY A 23 3.01 -4.48 2.88
C GLY A 23 2.33 -4.01 1.59
N SER A 24 1.00 -4.08 1.62
CA SER A 24 0.12 -3.87 0.49
C SER A 24 0.16 -2.44 -0.04
N ARG A 25 0.06 -2.32 -1.37
CA ARG A 25 0.17 -1.03 -2.06
C ARG A 25 -0.46 -1.06 -3.44
N ILE A 26 -0.62 0.12 -4.03
CA ILE A 26 -0.92 0.29 -5.44
C ILE A 26 0.33 0.87 -6.10
N VAL A 27 0.76 0.26 -7.20
CA VAL A 27 1.85 0.74 -8.05
C VAL A 27 1.24 1.37 -9.29
N GLY A 28 1.39 2.70 -9.39
CA GLY A 28 0.82 3.52 -10.46
C GLY A 28 1.65 3.56 -11.74
N THR A 29 2.89 3.08 -11.71
CA THR A 29 3.78 3.12 -12.86
C THR A 29 3.17 2.31 -14.01
N PRO A 30 3.03 2.85 -15.23
CA PRO A 30 2.32 2.16 -16.31
C PRO A 30 3.10 1.00 -16.94
N ALA A 31 4.43 1.08 -16.96
CA ALA A 31 5.29 0.03 -17.51
C ALA A 31 6.71 0.16 -16.94
N GLY A 32 7.51 -0.90 -17.11
CA GLY A 32 8.91 -0.94 -16.66
C GLY A 32 9.04 -1.34 -15.18
N PRO A 33 10.24 -1.16 -14.58
CA PRO A 33 10.53 -1.74 -13.28
C PRO A 33 9.60 -1.23 -12.18
N SER A 34 9.22 -2.11 -11.26
CA SER A 34 8.53 -1.67 -10.05
C SER A 34 9.50 -0.89 -9.16
N PRO A 35 9.01 0.02 -8.29
CA PRO A 35 9.79 0.39 -7.12
C PRO A 35 10.08 -0.85 -6.27
N PRO A 36 11.16 -0.88 -5.47
CA PRO A 36 11.38 -1.96 -4.51
C PRO A 36 10.20 -2.06 -3.54
N MET A 37 9.61 -3.25 -3.47
CA MET A 37 8.47 -3.52 -2.59
C MET A 37 8.93 -4.38 -1.42
N TYR A 38 8.51 -4.01 -0.21
CA TYR A 38 8.91 -4.66 1.02
C TYR A 38 7.69 -5.23 1.72
N PHE A 39 7.75 -6.50 2.09
CA PHE A 39 6.65 -7.22 2.71
C PHE A 39 7.13 -7.85 4.00
N ARG A 40 6.41 -7.60 5.10
CA ARG A 40 6.62 -8.32 6.37
C ARG A 40 5.69 -9.51 6.41
N HIS A 41 6.18 -10.61 6.95
CA HIS A 41 5.41 -11.82 7.13
C HIS A 41 5.88 -12.56 8.39
N PRO A 42 4.99 -13.23 9.14
CA PRO A 42 5.36 -13.82 10.43
C PRO A 42 6.21 -15.09 10.32
N LYS A 43 6.28 -15.69 9.13
CA LYS A 43 7.00 -16.93 8.80
C LYS A 43 7.13 -17.05 7.29
N GLU A 44 7.83 -18.07 6.84
CA GLU A 44 8.09 -18.32 5.42
C GLU A 44 6.83 -18.19 4.56
N ALA A 45 6.95 -17.37 3.51
CA ALA A 45 5.85 -16.98 2.66
C ALA A 45 6.06 -17.41 1.21
N ALA A 46 4.99 -17.91 0.60
CA ALA A 46 4.91 -18.11 -0.84
C ALA A 46 4.60 -16.78 -1.54
N ILE A 47 5.14 -16.61 -2.74
CA ILE A 47 5.01 -15.38 -3.53
C ILE A 47 4.36 -15.76 -4.85
N PHE A 48 3.28 -15.07 -5.21
CA PHE A 48 2.55 -15.30 -6.44
C PHE A 48 2.39 -14.01 -7.22
N VAL A 49 2.44 -14.10 -8.55
CA VAL A 49 1.91 -13.06 -9.44
C VAL A 49 0.55 -13.49 -9.94
N ILE A 50 -0.32 -12.52 -10.17
CA ILE A 50 -1.65 -12.73 -10.77
C ILE A 50 -1.60 -12.18 -12.18
N ILE A 51 -1.83 -13.05 -13.16
CA ILE A 51 -1.85 -12.74 -14.59
C ILE A 51 -3.16 -13.29 -15.14
N ASP A 52 -3.99 -12.44 -15.72
CA ASP A 52 -5.33 -12.78 -16.23
C ASP A 52 -6.17 -13.53 -15.19
N GLY A 53 -6.13 -13.06 -13.94
CA GLY A 53 -6.80 -13.68 -12.78
C GLY A 53 -6.18 -15.00 -12.27
N LEU A 54 -5.14 -15.54 -12.92
CA LEU A 54 -4.50 -16.79 -12.53
C LEU A 54 -3.27 -16.55 -11.64
N MET A 55 -3.21 -17.28 -10.52
CA MET A 55 -2.07 -17.23 -9.61
C MET A 55 -0.93 -18.12 -10.11
N SER A 56 0.24 -17.53 -10.33
CA SER A 56 1.45 -18.24 -10.76
C SER A 56 2.58 -18.03 -9.75
N PRO A 57 3.27 -19.09 -9.29
CA PRO A 57 4.27 -18.98 -8.24
C PRO A 57 5.57 -18.33 -8.74
N ILE A 58 6.16 -17.49 -7.91
CA ILE A 58 7.48 -16.89 -8.15
C ILE A 58 8.54 -17.63 -7.34
N LYS A 59 9.52 -18.17 -8.06
CA LYS A 59 10.75 -18.71 -7.48
C LYS A 59 11.76 -17.59 -7.32
N ILE A 60 12.55 -17.62 -6.25
CA ILE A 60 13.65 -16.67 -6.05
C ILE A 60 14.94 -17.47 -5.98
N GLU A 61 15.89 -17.17 -6.86
CA GLU A 61 17.21 -17.81 -6.90
C GLU A 61 18.27 -16.73 -7.13
N ASN A 62 19.31 -16.73 -6.31
CA ASN A 62 20.46 -15.82 -6.41
C ASN A 62 20.06 -14.34 -6.63
N GLY A 63 19.10 -13.85 -5.85
CA GLY A 63 18.66 -12.46 -5.93
C GLY A 63 17.70 -12.14 -7.08
N THR A 64 17.23 -13.13 -7.83
CA THR A 64 16.39 -12.95 -9.03
C THR A 64 15.07 -13.69 -8.88
N CYS A 65 13.97 -13.03 -9.23
CA CYS A 65 12.63 -13.63 -9.32
C CYS A 65 12.43 -14.31 -10.68
N TYR A 66 11.87 -15.52 -10.66
CA TYR A 66 11.54 -16.30 -11.85
C TYR A 66 10.09 -16.75 -11.84
N LEU A 67 9.47 -16.67 -13.01
CA LEU A 67 8.19 -17.31 -13.32
C LEU A 67 8.45 -18.43 -14.31
N GLY A 68 8.44 -19.68 -13.84
CA GLY A 68 9.05 -20.79 -14.58
C GLY A 68 10.54 -20.52 -14.79
N ASP A 69 11.00 -20.56 -16.05
CA ASP A 69 12.40 -20.26 -16.42
C ASP A 69 12.61 -18.78 -16.82
N LYS A 70 11.56 -17.97 -16.82
CA LYS A 70 11.64 -16.56 -17.26
C LYS A 70 11.98 -15.65 -16.08
N VAL A 71 13.01 -14.81 -16.27
CA VAL A 71 13.34 -13.73 -15.32
C VAL A 71 12.17 -12.75 -15.24
N TRP A 72 11.61 -12.62 -14.04
CA TRP A 72 10.46 -11.78 -13.74
C TRP A 72 10.83 -10.50 -12.99
N GLY A 73 11.98 -10.49 -12.30
CA GLY A 73 12.41 -9.34 -11.51
C GLY A 73 13.76 -9.52 -10.84
N SER A 74 14.39 -8.39 -10.48
CA SER A 74 15.61 -8.32 -9.68
C SER A 74 15.79 -6.87 -9.18
N PRO A 75 16.30 -6.64 -7.95
CA PRO A 75 16.62 -7.63 -6.92
C PRO A 75 15.37 -8.24 -6.28
N CYS A 76 15.48 -9.50 -5.88
CA CYS A 76 14.47 -10.24 -5.15
C CYS A 76 15.10 -11.06 -4.03
N GLN A 77 14.63 -10.91 -2.80
CA GLN A 77 15.13 -11.66 -1.65
C GLN A 77 13.96 -12.12 -0.79
N ARG A 78 14.08 -13.36 -0.31
CA ARG A 78 13.17 -13.95 0.66
C ARG A 78 13.96 -14.21 1.94
N TYR A 79 13.55 -13.55 3.01
CA TYR A 79 14.00 -13.81 4.36
C TYR A 79 12.93 -14.61 5.11
N LYS A 80 13.23 -15.04 6.34
CA LYS A 80 12.29 -15.81 7.17
C LYS A 80 10.99 -15.03 7.47
N GLU A 81 11.11 -13.73 7.68
CA GLU A 81 10.02 -12.86 8.17
C GLU A 81 9.80 -11.62 7.28
N SER A 82 10.49 -11.55 6.14
CA SER A 82 10.28 -10.49 5.18
C SER A 82 10.67 -10.91 3.77
N SER A 83 10.18 -10.17 2.79
CA SER A 83 10.61 -10.30 1.39
C SER A 83 10.77 -8.92 0.80
N ASN A 84 11.79 -8.74 -0.04
CA ASN A 84 11.91 -7.58 -0.91
C ASN A 84 11.83 -8.02 -2.37
N ILE A 85 11.05 -7.31 -3.17
CA ILE A 85 10.73 -7.72 -4.54
C ILE A 85 10.74 -6.49 -5.42
N THR A 86 11.57 -6.54 -6.45
CA THR A 86 11.57 -5.59 -7.56
C THR A 86 11.24 -6.35 -8.84
N LEU A 87 10.13 -6.01 -9.47
CA LEU A 87 9.70 -6.62 -10.73
C LEU A 87 10.34 -5.89 -11.90
N LYS A 88 10.65 -6.64 -12.97
CA LYS A 88 11.27 -6.10 -14.18
C LYS A 88 10.30 -5.20 -14.95
N ASP A 89 9.04 -5.60 -15.04
CA ASP A 89 8.01 -4.85 -15.73
C ASP A 89 6.66 -5.00 -15.01
N VAL A 90 6.11 -3.89 -14.53
CA VAL A 90 4.83 -3.83 -13.82
C VAL A 90 3.63 -4.11 -14.72
N SER A 91 3.77 -3.95 -16.04
CA SER A 91 2.67 -4.12 -17.01
C SER A 91 2.32 -5.58 -17.30
N LEU A 92 3.13 -6.53 -16.84
CA LEU A 92 2.99 -7.96 -17.17
C LEU A 92 2.08 -8.74 -16.21
N GLN A 93 1.60 -8.11 -15.14
CA GLN A 93 0.75 -8.74 -14.14
C GLN A 93 -0.24 -7.74 -13.54
N GLU A 94 -1.36 -8.25 -13.02
CA GLU A 94 -2.37 -7.44 -12.32
C GLU A 94 -1.97 -7.18 -10.87
N ALA A 95 -1.36 -8.17 -10.22
CA ALA A 95 -0.99 -8.10 -8.82
C ALA A 95 0.17 -9.04 -8.46
N LEU A 96 0.80 -8.75 -7.33
CA LEU A 96 1.72 -9.62 -6.60
C LEU A 96 1.12 -9.88 -5.22
N GLN A 97 1.04 -11.14 -4.81
CA GLN A 97 0.54 -11.53 -3.49
C GLN A 97 1.57 -12.30 -2.68
N ILE A 98 1.64 -11.98 -1.40
CA ILE A 98 2.43 -12.69 -0.40
C ILE A 98 1.48 -13.54 0.44
N TRP A 99 1.75 -14.83 0.47
CA TRP A 99 0.91 -15.85 1.09
C TRP A 99 1.64 -16.52 2.23
N VAL A 100 0.96 -16.62 3.36
CA VAL A 100 1.40 -17.46 4.47
C VAL A 100 0.32 -18.52 4.68
N GLU A 101 0.72 -19.77 4.57
CA GLU A 101 -0.21 -20.92 4.51
C GLU A 101 -1.27 -20.71 3.43
N TYR A 102 -2.53 -20.51 3.82
CA TYR A 102 -3.67 -20.40 2.91
C TYR A 102 -4.26 -18.99 2.85
N LEU A 103 -3.55 -17.97 3.36
CA LEU A 103 -4.05 -16.60 3.42
C LEU A 103 -3.09 -15.60 2.76
N PRO A 104 -3.61 -14.69 1.89
CA PRO A 104 -2.85 -13.56 1.39
C PRO A 104 -2.70 -12.51 2.49
N ILE A 105 -1.47 -12.29 2.94
CA ILE A 105 -1.15 -11.33 4.02
C ILE A 105 -0.72 -9.96 3.49
N SER A 106 -0.32 -9.87 2.22
CA SER A 106 -0.06 -8.61 1.53
C SER A 106 -0.33 -8.74 0.04
N THR A 107 -0.78 -7.65 -0.59
CA THR A 107 -1.03 -7.57 -2.03
C THR A 107 -0.52 -6.25 -2.59
N ALA A 108 0.31 -6.29 -3.62
CA ALA A 108 0.64 -5.14 -4.44
C ALA A 108 -0.16 -5.21 -5.75
N PHE A 109 -0.98 -4.20 -6.03
CA PHE A 109 -1.72 -4.09 -7.30
C PHE A 109 -0.97 -3.19 -8.28
N PHE A 110 -0.94 -3.56 -9.55
CA PHE A 110 -0.34 -2.76 -10.62
C PHE A 110 -1.46 -2.11 -11.43
N VAL A 111 -1.66 -0.82 -11.22
CA VAL A 111 -2.76 -0.05 -11.82
C VAL A 111 -2.14 1.11 -12.61
N PRO A 112 -1.96 0.97 -13.94
CA PRO A 112 -1.29 1.96 -14.76
C PRO A 112 -1.88 3.36 -14.56
N ASN A 113 -1.01 4.35 -14.37
CA ASN A 113 -1.34 5.75 -14.15
C ASN A 113 -2.29 5.99 -12.96
N CYS A 114 -2.43 5.03 -12.05
CA CYS A 114 -3.46 5.01 -11.01
C CYS A 114 -4.86 5.35 -11.58
N THR A 115 -5.12 5.03 -12.85
CA THR A 115 -6.42 5.37 -13.44
C THR A 115 -7.45 4.52 -12.74
N THR A 116 -8.18 5.15 -11.83
CA THR A 116 -9.43 4.64 -11.28
C THR A 116 -10.46 4.65 -12.40
N GLN A 117 -10.21 3.91 -13.47
CA GLN A 117 -11.22 3.61 -14.46
C GLN A 117 -12.35 3.00 -13.66
N THR A 118 -13.51 3.66 -13.66
CA THR A 118 -14.57 3.45 -12.67
C THR A 118 -14.80 1.96 -12.53
N SER A 119 -14.38 1.38 -11.39
CA SER A 119 -14.25 -0.07 -11.22
C SER A 119 -15.52 -0.77 -11.68
N LYS A 120 -15.43 -1.87 -12.42
CA LYS A 120 -16.64 -2.55 -12.89
C LYS A 120 -17.50 -2.99 -11.69
N GLU A 121 -18.75 -3.37 -11.96
CA GLU A 121 -19.53 -4.06 -10.94
C GLU A 121 -18.73 -5.27 -10.41
N ASP A 122 -18.73 -5.47 -9.09
CA ASP A 122 -17.98 -6.48 -8.33
C ASP A 122 -16.46 -6.25 -8.20
N GLU A 123 -15.95 -5.11 -8.68
CA GLU A 123 -14.56 -4.72 -8.49
C GLU A 123 -14.38 -3.74 -7.32
N PHE A 124 -13.18 -3.73 -6.73
CA PHE A 124 -12.83 -2.85 -5.62
C PHE A 124 -12.94 -1.37 -6.01
N ASP A 125 -13.56 -0.57 -5.16
CA ASP A 125 -13.45 0.88 -5.23
C ASP A 125 -12.11 1.28 -4.59
N TRP A 126 -11.12 1.47 -5.44
CA TRP A 126 -9.77 1.85 -5.05
C TRP A 126 -9.71 3.20 -4.34
N LYS A 127 -10.57 4.15 -4.72
CA LYS A 127 -10.56 5.49 -4.14
C LYS A 127 -10.97 5.44 -2.67
N THR A 128 -12.01 4.66 -2.37
CA THR A 128 -12.49 4.48 -1.00
C THR A 128 -11.56 3.56 -0.19
N SER A 129 -10.98 2.54 -0.82
CA SER A 129 -10.19 1.54 -0.10
C SER A 129 -8.75 1.98 0.18
N PHE A 130 -8.22 2.97 -0.56
CA PHE A 130 -6.86 3.47 -0.43
C PHE A 130 -6.67 4.33 0.85
N PRO A 131 -5.47 4.34 1.49
CA PRO A 131 -4.29 3.53 1.18
C PRO A 131 -4.48 2.02 1.41
N LEU A 132 -3.54 1.16 1.01
CA LEU A 132 -3.59 -0.27 1.37
C LEU A 132 -2.65 -0.64 2.51
N SER A 133 -1.90 0.33 3.00
CA SER A 133 -1.12 0.24 4.23
C SER A 133 -1.52 1.39 5.16
N ARG A 134 -1.65 1.12 6.45
CA ARG A 134 -1.92 2.12 7.50
C ARG A 134 -0.83 2.08 8.55
N PHE A 135 -0.67 3.20 9.24
CA PHE A 135 0.33 3.39 10.28
C PHE A 135 -0.38 3.74 11.58
N GLY A 136 -0.13 2.96 12.63
CA GLY A 136 -0.86 3.06 13.89
C GLY A 136 0.00 3.47 15.08
N LYS A 137 1.28 3.83 14.89
CA LYS A 137 2.15 4.19 16.00
C LYS A 137 1.58 5.39 16.76
N GLY A 138 1.42 5.23 18.08
CA GLY A 138 0.84 6.25 18.94
C GLY A 138 -0.68 6.46 18.82
N GLN A 139 -1.35 5.73 17.92
CA GLN A 139 -2.80 5.79 17.77
C GLN A 139 -3.48 4.66 18.55
N SER A 140 -4.60 4.97 19.21
CA SER A 140 -5.40 3.97 19.94
C SER A 140 -6.25 3.11 18.99
N ASN A 141 -6.56 3.64 17.81
CA ASN A 141 -7.27 2.96 16.74
C ASN A 141 -6.79 3.44 15.37
N VAL A 142 -7.00 2.61 14.35
CA VAL A 142 -6.77 2.92 12.94
C VAL A 142 -8.06 2.64 12.18
N GLU A 143 -8.55 3.61 11.42
CA GLU A 143 -9.70 3.45 10.54
C GLU A 143 -9.27 2.77 9.22
N VAL A 144 -10.03 1.75 8.83
CA VAL A 144 -9.91 1.08 7.54
C VAL A 144 -11.26 1.08 6.84
N ALA A 145 -11.33 1.79 5.72
CA ALA A 145 -12.44 1.73 4.79
C ALA A 145 -12.11 0.76 3.65
N LEU A 146 -13.04 -0.10 3.28
CA LEU A 146 -12.95 -1.04 2.17
C LEU A 146 -14.24 -0.96 1.37
N ALA A 147 -14.17 -0.88 0.04
CA ALA A 147 -15.38 -0.79 -0.76
C ALA A 147 -15.30 -1.60 -2.05
N VAL A 148 -16.46 -2.09 -2.49
CA VAL A 148 -16.68 -2.76 -3.78
C VAL A 148 -17.83 -2.04 -4.49
N ARG A 149 -17.68 -1.84 -5.80
CA ARG A 149 -18.71 -1.22 -6.63
C ARG A 149 -19.74 -2.26 -7.04
N GLY A 150 -21.03 -1.96 -6.93
CA GLY A 150 -22.11 -2.86 -7.33
C GLY A 150 -23.11 -3.16 -6.22
N ALA A 151 -24.33 -2.63 -6.35
CA ALA A 151 -25.40 -2.82 -5.38
C ALA A 151 -26.02 -4.24 -5.41
N ASN A 152 -25.91 -4.93 -6.55
CA ASN A 152 -26.61 -6.19 -6.83
C ASN A 152 -25.66 -7.37 -7.06
N SER A 153 -24.39 -7.22 -6.64
CA SER A 153 -23.41 -8.29 -6.64
C SER A 153 -23.96 -9.53 -5.95
N ARG A 154 -23.95 -10.67 -6.65
CA ARG A 154 -24.14 -11.98 -6.01
C ARG A 154 -22.82 -12.53 -5.45
N GLY A 155 -21.72 -11.79 -5.60
CA GLY A 155 -20.44 -12.14 -5.02
C GLY A 155 -20.52 -12.13 -3.50
N LEU A 156 -19.92 -13.13 -2.85
CA LEU A 156 -19.71 -13.08 -1.40
C LEU A 156 -18.60 -12.07 -1.12
N SER A 157 -18.88 -11.13 -0.23
CA SER A 157 -17.86 -10.27 0.35
C SER A 157 -17.59 -10.71 1.77
N SER A 158 -16.35 -11.12 2.03
CA SER A 158 -15.93 -11.52 3.37
C SER A 158 -14.75 -10.70 3.86
N LEU A 159 -14.82 -10.29 5.11
CA LEU A 159 -13.74 -9.69 5.87
C LEU A 159 -13.11 -10.77 6.74
N HIS A 160 -11.82 -11.03 6.59
CA HIS A 160 -11.08 -11.91 7.48
C HIS A 160 -10.21 -11.11 8.46
N GLN A 161 -10.44 -11.33 9.75
CA GLN A 161 -9.76 -10.69 10.88
C GLN A 161 -9.43 -11.75 11.94
N ASN A 162 -8.15 -12.11 12.11
CA ASN A 162 -7.70 -13.10 13.11
C ASN A 162 -8.54 -14.41 13.12
N GLY A 163 -8.90 -14.91 11.93
CA GLY A 163 -9.75 -16.11 11.77
C GLY A 163 -11.26 -15.87 11.84
N ASN A 164 -11.71 -14.71 12.30
CA ASN A 164 -13.12 -14.32 12.24
C ASN A 164 -13.49 -13.87 10.83
N THR A 165 -14.69 -14.28 10.39
CA THR A 165 -15.23 -13.94 9.07
C THR A 165 -16.49 -13.13 9.24
N TRP A 166 -16.47 -11.89 8.76
CA TRP A 166 -17.67 -11.06 8.66
C TRP A 166 -18.16 -11.09 7.22
N LYS A 167 -19.45 -11.38 7.04
CA LYS A 167 -20.10 -11.41 5.72
C LYS A 167 -21.14 -10.31 5.68
N ASP A 168 -21.20 -9.59 4.57
CA ASP A 168 -22.34 -8.74 4.24
C ASP A 168 -22.94 -9.20 2.92
N GLU A 169 -24.27 -9.25 2.89
CA GLU A 169 -25.03 -9.79 1.78
C GLU A 169 -25.94 -8.76 1.10
N LYS A 170 -26.11 -7.51 1.60
CA LYS A 170 -27.21 -6.63 1.09
C LYS A 170 -26.99 -5.10 1.16
N SER A 171 -25.78 -4.59 0.91
CA SER A 171 -25.54 -3.13 0.85
C SER A 171 -25.34 -2.59 -0.59
N ASN A 172 -25.99 -1.45 -0.88
CA ASN A 172 -26.03 -0.77 -2.19
C ASN A 172 -24.68 -0.17 -2.64
N LEU A 173 -23.71 -0.09 -1.73
CA LEU A 173 -22.30 0.21 -1.91
C LEU A 173 -21.65 -0.52 -0.75
N ARG A 174 -20.99 -1.66 -1.02
CA ARG A 174 -20.43 -2.54 0.02
C ARG A 174 -19.18 -1.91 0.66
N THR A 175 -19.38 -0.81 1.35
CA THR A 175 -18.37 -0.08 2.10
C THR A 175 -18.35 -0.61 3.53
N PHE A 176 -17.19 -1.06 3.97
CA PHE A 176 -16.92 -1.51 5.33
C PHE A 176 -15.95 -0.53 5.93
N VAL A 177 -16.40 0.19 6.96
CA VAL A 177 -15.53 1.03 7.77
C VAL A 177 -15.33 0.32 9.09
N LEU A 178 -14.07 0.09 9.44
CA LEU A 178 -13.66 -0.62 10.64
C LEU A 178 -12.72 0.27 11.43
N ASN A 179 -13.02 0.46 12.70
CA ASN A 179 -12.09 1.06 13.64
C ASN A 179 -11.37 -0.06 14.39
N ILE A 180 -10.09 -0.22 14.07
CA ILE A 180 -9.29 -1.33 14.56
C ILE A 180 -8.51 -0.83 15.76
N THR A 181 -8.81 -1.39 16.92
CA THR A 181 -8.07 -1.10 18.14
C THR A 181 -6.80 -1.93 18.21
N GLN A 182 -5.81 -1.37 18.90
CA GLN A 182 -4.42 -1.86 18.92
C GLN A 182 -4.26 -3.35 19.33
N ASN A 183 -3.15 -3.94 18.87
CA ASN A 183 -2.40 -5.08 19.45
C ASN A 183 -2.63 -6.52 18.98
N THR A 184 -3.48 -6.82 18.00
CA THR A 184 -3.47 -8.18 17.38
C THR A 184 -3.67 -8.23 15.87
N ILE A 185 -4.04 -7.14 15.22
CA ILE A 185 -4.43 -7.18 13.80
C ILE A 185 -3.41 -6.38 12.99
N THR A 186 -2.66 -7.08 12.16
CA THR A 186 -1.63 -6.51 11.27
C THR A 186 -2.03 -6.56 9.80
N SER A 187 -3.11 -7.27 9.48
CA SER A 187 -3.65 -7.36 8.14
C SER A 187 -5.15 -7.66 8.15
N ILE A 188 -5.86 -7.08 7.19
CA ILE A 188 -7.26 -7.36 6.91
C ILE A 188 -7.38 -7.83 5.47
N GLY A 189 -7.98 -9.01 5.28
CA GLY A 189 -8.31 -9.54 3.96
C GLY A 189 -9.75 -9.22 3.59
N TRP A 190 -9.94 -8.75 2.37
CA TRP A 190 -11.23 -8.48 1.75
C TRP A 190 -11.35 -9.24 0.45
N TYR A 191 -12.37 -10.08 0.34
CA TYR A 191 -12.51 -11.05 -0.74
C TYR A 191 -13.79 -10.76 -1.53
N THR A 192 -13.69 -10.72 -2.85
CA THR A 192 -14.84 -10.82 -3.77
C THR A 192 -14.81 -12.18 -4.46
N SER A 193 -15.82 -12.45 -5.29
CA SER A 193 -15.85 -13.64 -6.15
C SER A 193 -14.67 -13.72 -7.12
N THR A 194 -14.07 -12.58 -7.46
CA THR A 194 -13.05 -12.47 -8.52
C THR A 194 -11.69 -12.01 -8.03
N ARG A 195 -11.62 -11.27 -6.90
CA ARG A 195 -10.39 -10.64 -6.44
C ARG A 195 -10.24 -10.68 -4.92
N ARG A 196 -9.00 -10.50 -4.47
CA ARG A 196 -8.63 -10.45 -3.04
C ARG A 196 -7.79 -9.21 -2.81
N MET A 197 -8.17 -8.38 -1.85
CA MET A 197 -7.44 -7.21 -1.40
C MET A 197 -7.02 -7.42 0.05
N THR A 198 -5.78 -7.05 0.36
CA THR A 198 -5.29 -7.07 1.74
C THR A 198 -4.89 -5.66 2.13
N VAL A 199 -5.34 -5.20 3.29
CA VAL A 199 -4.86 -3.95 3.91
C VAL A 199 -3.93 -4.31 5.06
N ASN A 200 -2.73 -3.74 5.08
CA ASN A 200 -1.76 -3.93 6.16
C ASN A 200 -1.80 -2.77 7.16
N ILE A 201 -1.53 -3.07 8.43
CA ILE A 201 -1.44 -2.07 9.50
C ILE A 201 -0.11 -2.27 10.21
N ASP A 202 0.74 -1.25 10.15
CA ASP A 202 1.99 -1.22 10.89
C ASP A 202 1.84 -0.35 12.14
N TRP A 203 1.76 -1.01 13.30
CA TRP A 203 1.66 -0.35 14.61
C TRP A 203 2.99 0.24 15.10
N THR A 204 4.08 0.00 14.39
CA THR A 204 5.44 0.41 14.77
C THR A 204 5.95 1.63 13.99
N GLN A 205 5.25 2.01 12.91
CA GLN A 205 5.61 3.14 12.06
C GLN A 205 4.68 4.33 12.27
N ASP A 206 5.25 5.53 12.22
CA ASP A 206 4.50 6.79 12.21
C ASP A 206 3.85 6.98 10.82
N GLU A 207 2.77 7.78 10.78
CA GLU A 207 2.06 8.05 9.53
C GLU A 207 2.97 8.76 8.51
N TYR A 208 3.20 8.13 7.37
CA TYR A 208 4.00 8.70 6.29
C TYR A 208 3.13 9.28 5.18
N TRP A 209 3.19 10.60 5.01
CA TRP A 209 2.67 11.30 3.85
C TRP A 209 3.77 11.38 2.78
N GLY A 210 4.03 10.28 2.09
CA GLY A 210 4.91 10.31 0.93
C GLY A 210 4.32 11.23 -0.15
N GLU A 211 5.14 12.11 -0.74
CA GLU A 211 4.75 12.86 -1.93
C GLU A 211 4.33 11.88 -3.02
N MET A 212 3.06 11.90 -3.38
CA MET A 212 2.58 11.25 -4.59
C MET A 212 3.16 12.05 -5.77
N THR A 213 4.37 11.69 -6.22
CA THR A 213 4.97 12.27 -7.42
C THR A 213 4.15 11.86 -8.63
N THR A 214 3.15 12.67 -8.95
CA THR A 214 2.54 12.70 -10.27
C THR A 214 3.56 13.33 -11.22
N THR A 215 4.35 12.51 -11.91
CA THR A 215 5.06 12.95 -13.11
C THR A 215 4.05 13.24 -14.21
N SER A 216 3.43 14.41 -14.14
CA SER A 216 2.76 15.06 -15.25
C SER A 216 3.83 15.75 -16.09
N SER A 217 4.33 15.06 -17.11
CA SER A 217 5.14 15.68 -18.15
C SER A 217 4.24 16.54 -19.05
N GLY A 218 4.24 17.86 -18.81
CA GLY A 218 3.62 18.87 -19.68
C GLY A 218 3.93 20.28 -19.15
N PRO A 219 4.31 21.25 -20.00
CA PRO A 219 4.73 22.58 -19.56
C PRO A 219 3.53 23.46 -19.20
N GLU A 220 3.78 24.46 -18.33
CA GLU A 220 2.83 25.46 -17.78
C GLU A 220 2.01 24.93 -16.58
N VAL A 221 2.06 25.48 -15.36
CA VAL A 221 2.05 26.88 -14.92
C VAL A 221 2.78 27.00 -13.57
N LYS A 222 3.80 27.85 -13.47
CA LYS A 222 4.47 28.22 -12.22
C LYS A 222 3.60 29.20 -11.41
N HIS A 223 2.57 28.75 -10.68
CA HIS A 223 1.91 29.63 -9.69
C HIS A 223 1.35 28.97 -8.42
N THR A 224 1.40 27.66 -8.25
CA THR A 224 0.84 26.99 -7.06
C THR A 224 1.82 26.82 -5.90
N SER A 225 3.14 26.91 -6.13
CA SER A 225 4.14 26.64 -5.08
C SER A 225 4.27 27.76 -4.03
N THR A 226 3.94 29.01 -4.36
CA THR A 226 4.10 30.14 -3.42
C THR A 226 2.98 30.19 -2.38
N ILE A 227 1.78 29.73 -2.73
CA ILE A 227 0.60 29.75 -1.84
C ILE A 227 0.74 28.72 -0.72
N LEU A 228 1.30 27.54 -1.02
CA LEU A 228 1.50 26.50 -0.01
C LEU A 228 2.55 26.89 1.04
N VAL A 229 3.65 27.52 0.60
CA VAL A 229 4.71 28.01 1.50
C VAL A 229 4.21 29.17 2.37
N ALA A 230 3.36 30.05 1.82
CA ALA A 230 2.74 31.12 2.59
C ALA A 230 1.76 30.60 3.67
N LEU A 231 0.95 29.59 3.34
CA LEU A 231 0.01 28.96 4.28
C LEU A 231 0.74 28.20 5.40
N LEU A 232 1.80 27.48 5.09
CA LEU A 232 2.65 26.82 6.09
C LEU A 232 3.35 27.83 7.00
N SER A 233 3.81 28.95 6.45
CA SER A 233 4.45 30.02 7.22
C SER A 233 3.46 30.73 8.15
N MET A 234 2.22 30.99 7.70
CA MET A 234 1.16 31.55 8.55
C MET A 234 0.72 30.58 9.65
N LEU A 235 0.61 29.28 9.36
CA LEU A 235 0.22 28.28 10.36
C LEU A 235 1.28 28.14 11.47
N MET A 236 2.55 28.21 11.11
CA MET A 236 3.67 28.22 12.06
C MET A 236 3.67 29.51 12.91
N LEU A 237 3.38 30.67 12.31
CA LEU A 237 3.32 31.95 13.02
C LEU A 237 2.14 32.01 14.01
N MET A 238 0.97 31.48 13.62
CA MET A 238 -0.21 31.39 14.48
C MET A 238 0.01 30.49 15.69
N ARG A 239 0.78 29.39 15.54
CA ARG A 239 1.15 28.52 16.66
C ARG A 239 2.16 29.16 17.62
N ALA A 240 3.03 30.02 17.12
CA ALA A 240 4.01 30.74 17.95
C ALA A 240 3.40 31.89 18.76
N LEU A 241 2.27 32.45 18.31
CA LEU A 241 1.55 33.55 18.98
C LEU A 241 0.48 33.08 19.97
N ALA A 242 0.12 31.79 19.93
CA ALA A 242 -0.90 31.19 20.79
C ALA A 242 -0.32 30.50 22.04
N GLY A 243 0.97 30.70 22.34
CA GLY A 243 1.67 30.20 23.52
C GLY A 243 2.33 31.32 24.31
#